data_AF-A0A8D8JHB0-F1
#
_entry.id   AF-A0A8D8JHB0-F1
#
_cell.length_a   1.000
_cell.length_b   1.000
_cell.length_c   1.000
_cell.angle_alpha   90.00
_cell.angle_beta   90.00
_cell.angle_gamma   90.00
#
_symmetry.space_group_name_H-M   'P 1'
#
loop_
_entity.id
_entity.type
_entity.pdbx_description
1 polymer ?
#
loop_
_entity_poly.entity_id
_entity_poly.type
_entity_poly.pdbx_seq_one_letter_code
_entity_poly.pdbx_strand_id
1 'polypeptide(L)'
;ANSDKPTASYDPIVEETPSQNNTKYILLYTSYFDFINWNRSKKTKGPDFFRSTKCPVTDCVITSQPDLLPSIDSFDALVFNAAERWPQPKPALRSPSQLYVAAI
;
A
#
# COMPACT_ATOMS: atom_id res chain seq x y z
N ALA A 1 -56.00 -26.60 20.07
CA ALA A 1 -55.24 -25.61 19.29
C ALA A 1 -54.43 -24.76 20.26
N ASN A 2 -53.12 -25.00 20.32
CA ASN A 2 -52.14 -24.09 20.91
C ASN A 2 -50.88 -24.26 20.06
N SER A 3 -50.57 -23.23 19.30
CA SER A 3 -49.50 -23.22 18.31
C SER A 3 -48.17 -22.94 18.99
N ASP A 4 -47.25 -23.91 18.97
CA ASP A 4 -45.84 -23.68 19.26
C ASP A 4 -45.26 -22.72 18.19
N LYS A 5 -44.77 -21.57 18.63
CA LYS A 5 -44.07 -20.60 17.79
C LYS A 5 -42.57 -20.91 17.88
N PRO A 6 -41.87 -21.22 16.78
CA PRO A 6 -40.42 -21.34 16.81
C PRO A 6 -39.81 -19.94 16.91
N THR A 7 -39.13 -19.67 18.01
CA THR A 7 -38.31 -18.46 18.18
C THR A 7 -37.00 -18.70 17.43
N ALA A 8 -36.85 -18.13 16.24
CA ALA A 8 -35.58 -18.13 15.53
C ALA A 8 -34.57 -17.26 16.30
N SER A 9 -33.60 -17.92 16.93
CA SER A 9 -32.39 -17.28 17.43
C SER A 9 -31.47 -17.03 16.24
N TYR A 10 -31.31 -15.76 15.86
CA TYR A 10 -30.32 -15.39 14.87
C TYR A 10 -28.99 -15.23 15.59
N ASP A 11 -28.10 -16.21 15.42
CA ASP A 11 -26.69 -16.00 15.73
C ASP A 11 -26.19 -14.85 14.84
N PRO A 12 -25.49 -13.85 15.39
CA PRO A 12 -24.85 -12.86 14.54
C PRO A 12 -23.87 -13.63 13.66
N ILE A 13 -24.09 -13.58 12.35
CA ILE A 13 -23.09 -13.94 11.36
C ILE A 13 -21.93 -12.99 11.67
N VAL A 14 -20.93 -13.50 12.38
CA VAL A 14 -19.63 -12.86 12.43
C VAL A 14 -19.19 -12.88 10.97
N GLU A 15 -19.38 -11.75 10.31
CA GLU A 15 -18.71 -11.47 9.06
C GLU A 15 -17.23 -11.41 9.43
N GLU A 16 -16.60 -12.59 9.54
CA GLU A 16 -15.17 -12.72 9.39
C GLU A 16 -14.92 -12.21 7.98
N THR A 17 -14.72 -10.90 7.86
CA THR A 17 -14.17 -10.31 6.66
C THR A 17 -12.95 -11.16 6.35
N PRO A 18 -12.93 -11.84 5.19
CA PRO A 18 -11.75 -12.57 4.78
C PRO A 18 -10.59 -11.61 4.92
N SER A 19 -9.49 -12.00 5.56
CA SER A 19 -8.28 -11.21 5.55
C SER A 19 -7.83 -11.10 4.08
N GLN A 20 -8.42 -10.17 3.34
CA GLN A 20 -7.86 -9.68 2.10
C GLN A 20 -6.46 -9.27 2.51
N ASN A 21 -5.45 -9.85 1.87
CA ASN A 21 -4.07 -9.43 2.03
C ASN A 21 -4.05 -7.92 1.81
N ASN A 22 -4.06 -7.16 2.91
CA ASN A 22 -4.12 -5.70 2.92
C ASN A 22 -2.72 -5.13 2.66
N THR A 23 -1.93 -5.86 1.86
CA THR A 23 -0.56 -5.53 1.52
C THR A 23 -0.55 -4.15 0.88
N LYS A 24 0.15 -3.21 1.52
CA LYS A 24 0.22 -1.83 1.07
C LYS A 24 1.30 -1.65 0.01
N TYR A 25 0.96 -1.01 -1.10
CA TYR A 25 1.89 -0.77 -2.20
C TYR A 25 2.39 0.68 -2.19
N ILE A 26 3.70 0.84 -2.14
CA ILE A 26 4.40 2.11 -2.02
C ILE A 26 5.27 2.30 -3.27
N LEU A 27 5.03 3.36 -4.03
CA LEU A 27 5.82 3.71 -5.20
C LEU A 27 6.82 4.80 -4.86
N LEU A 28 8.10 4.50 -5.08
CA LEU A 28 9.20 5.46 -5.19
C LEU A 28 9.05 6.18 -6.53
N TYR A 29 8.31 7.28 -6.53
CA TYR A 29 7.83 7.91 -7.76
C TYR A 29 8.92 8.66 -8.55
N THR A 30 9.93 9.21 -7.86
CA THR A 30 11.03 9.97 -8.49
C THR A 30 12.26 9.10 -8.75
N SER A 31 12.99 9.36 -9.84
CA SER A 31 14.20 8.61 -10.23
C SER A 31 15.40 8.75 -9.28
N TYR A 32 15.40 9.72 -8.36
CA TYR A 32 16.56 10.00 -7.49
C TYR A 32 16.81 8.92 -6.42
N PHE A 33 15.87 8.00 -6.19
CA PHE A 33 16.11 6.84 -5.33
C PHE A 33 17.18 5.86 -5.87
N ASP A 34 17.55 5.99 -7.15
CA ASP A 34 18.63 5.20 -7.76
C ASP A 34 20.04 5.76 -7.44
N PHE A 35 20.16 7.02 -7.00
CA PHE A 35 21.44 7.74 -6.91
C PHE A 35 22.11 7.68 -5.53
N ILE A 36 21.34 7.88 -4.46
CA ILE A 36 21.81 7.76 -3.06
C ILE A 36 21.61 6.31 -2.61
N ASN A 37 22.42 5.83 -1.65
CA ASN A 37 22.51 4.46 -1.13
C ASN A 37 21.20 3.85 -0.52
N TRP A 38 20.01 4.22 -0.99
CA TRP A 38 18.74 3.54 -0.76
C TRP A 38 18.69 2.18 -1.49
N ASN A 39 19.73 1.37 -1.32
CA ASN A 39 19.87 0.02 -1.86
C ASN A 39 19.43 -0.11 -3.34
N ARG A 40 20.08 0.72 -4.18
CA ARG A 40 20.48 0.62 -5.60
C ARG A 40 20.02 -0.56 -6.47
N SER A 41 18.79 -0.99 -6.31
CA SER A 41 18.18 -1.91 -7.25
C SER A 41 16.73 -1.55 -7.40
N LYS A 42 16.28 -1.51 -8.65
CA LYS A 42 14.87 -1.51 -9.09
C LYS A 42 14.08 -2.73 -8.59
N LYS A 43 14.53 -3.36 -7.51
CA LYS A 43 13.92 -4.53 -6.90
C LYS A 43 12.80 -4.03 -6.03
N THR A 44 11.59 -4.34 -6.46
CA THR A 44 10.42 -4.44 -5.61
C THR A 44 10.80 -5.22 -4.34
N LYS A 45 10.61 -4.61 -3.18
CA LYS A 45 10.86 -5.23 -1.88
C LYS A 45 9.54 -5.48 -1.20
N GLY A 46 9.28 -6.74 -0.87
CA GLY A 46 8.07 -7.16 -0.19
C GLY A 46 8.23 -7.21 1.34
N PRO A 47 7.30 -7.90 2.02
CA PRO A 47 7.22 -7.91 3.47
C PRO A 47 8.49 -8.32 4.23
N ASP A 48 9.30 -9.23 3.66
CA ASP A 48 10.56 -9.66 4.27
C ASP A 48 11.57 -8.53 4.47
N PHE A 49 11.61 -7.58 3.53
CA PHE A 49 12.47 -6.41 3.67
C PHE A 49 12.07 -5.60 4.91
N PHE A 50 10.78 -5.31 5.07
CA PHE A 50 10.27 -4.57 6.23
C PHE A 50 10.45 -5.35 7.56
N ARG A 51 10.30 -6.68 7.53
CA ARG A 51 10.64 -7.53 8.69
C ARG A 51 12.11 -7.38 9.09
N SER A 52 13.03 -7.43 8.12
CA SER A 52 14.47 -7.31 8.38
C SER A 52 14.89 -5.93 8.91
N THR A 53 14.14 -4.87 8.59
CA THR A 53 14.39 -3.52 9.12
C THR A 53 13.75 -3.30 10.50
N LYS A 54 13.12 -4.32 11.10
CA LYS A 54 12.37 -4.25 12.36
C LYS A 54 11.23 -3.21 12.30
N CYS A 55 10.64 -3.02 11.13
CA CYS A 55 9.47 -2.16 10.96
C CYS A 55 8.26 -2.77 11.70
N PRO A 56 7.48 -2.01 12.49
CA PRO A 56 6.31 -2.55 13.18
C PRO A 56 5.18 -2.93 12.22
N VAL A 57 5.17 -2.37 11.01
CA VAL A 57 4.22 -2.71 9.94
C VAL A 57 5.00 -3.32 8.79
N THR A 58 4.75 -4.59 8.50
CA THR A 58 5.58 -5.35 7.56
C THR A 58 4.84 -5.81 6.31
N ASP A 59 3.50 -5.82 6.30
CA ASP A 59 2.72 -6.23 5.13
C ASP A 59 2.67 -5.12 4.07
N CYS A 60 3.84 -4.84 3.49
CA CYS A 60 4.05 -3.77 2.54
C CYS A 60 4.96 -4.22 1.38
N VAL A 61 4.75 -3.59 0.23
CA VAL A 61 5.59 -3.69 -0.96
C VAL A 61 6.06 -2.29 -1.33
N ILE A 62 7.37 -2.09 -1.44
CA ILE A 62 7.96 -0.85 -1.94
C ILE A 62 8.69 -1.09 -3.25
N THR A 63 8.44 -0.26 -4.25
CA THR A 63 8.99 -0.43 -5.60
C THR A 63 9.32 0.89 -6.27
N SER A 64 10.18 0.86 -7.28
CA SER A 64 10.40 1.95 -8.24
C SER A 64 9.80 1.65 -9.62
N GLN A 65 8.97 0.59 -9.73
CA GLN A 65 8.34 0.13 -10.97
C GLN A 65 6.89 0.63 -11.02
N PRO A 66 6.58 1.71 -11.76
CA PRO A 66 5.23 2.26 -11.83
C PRO A 66 4.24 1.34 -12.56
N ASP A 67 4.75 0.41 -13.36
CA ASP A 67 4.02 -0.60 -14.13
C ASP A 67 3.71 -1.88 -13.35
N LEU A 68 4.15 -1.99 -12.09
CA LEU A 68 3.82 -3.13 -11.22
C LEU A 68 2.31 -3.26 -10.96
N LEU A 69 1.59 -2.13 -10.93
CA LEU A 69 0.14 -2.06 -10.79
C LEU A 69 -0.48 -1.43 -12.05
N PRO A 70 -1.78 -1.64 -12.31
CA PRO A 70 -2.44 -1.14 -13.53
C PRO A 70 -2.44 0.39 -13.69
N SER A 71 -2.33 1.14 -12.58
CA SER A 71 -2.33 2.60 -12.59
C SER A 71 -1.62 3.19 -11.36
N ILE A 72 -1.13 4.42 -11.49
CA ILE A 72 -0.43 5.15 -10.42
C ILE A 72 -1.32 5.36 -9.18
N ASP A 73 -2.62 5.55 -9.36
CA ASP A 73 -3.59 5.72 -8.26
C ASP A 73 -3.94 4.40 -7.54
N SER A 74 -3.49 3.26 -8.07
CA SER A 74 -3.63 1.94 -7.44
C SER A 74 -2.61 1.70 -6.33
N PHE A 75 -1.56 2.53 -6.24
CA PHE A 75 -0.62 2.50 -5.12
C PHE A 75 -1.22 3.21 -3.91
N ASP A 76 -1.04 2.66 -2.71
CA ASP A 76 -1.49 3.29 -1.46
C ASP A 76 -0.68 4.54 -1.12
N ALA A 77 0.59 4.62 -1.53
CA ALA A 77 1.42 5.79 -1.29
C ALA A 77 2.42 6.06 -2.43
N LEU A 78 2.64 7.35 -2.70
CA LEU A 78 3.69 7.85 -3.59
C LEU A 78 4.74 8.58 -2.75
N VAL A 79 5.99 8.12 -2.83
CA VAL A 79 7.12 8.72 -2.14
C VAL A 79 7.93 9.53 -3.14
N PHE A 80 8.12 10.79 -2.81
CA PHE A 80 8.84 11.78 -3.60
C PHE A 80 10.15 12.11 -2.89
N ASN A 81 11.27 12.02 -3.58
CA ASN A 81 12.52 12.52 -3.04
C ASN A 81 12.54 14.06 -3.15
N ALA A 82 12.68 14.74 -2.01
CA ALA A 82 12.64 16.19 -1.91
C ALA A 82 14.03 16.85 -1.96
N ALA A 83 15.10 16.08 -2.16
CA ALA A 83 16.46 16.60 -2.26
C ALA A 83 16.72 17.37 -3.58
N GLU A 84 15.91 17.16 -4.62
CA GLU A 84 16.02 17.86 -5.90
C GLU A 84 14.78 18.68 -6.25
N ARG A 85 14.98 19.75 -7.02
CA ARG A 85 13.90 20.58 -7.57
C ARG A 85 13.05 19.72 -8.50
N TRP A 86 11.78 19.53 -8.13
CA TRP A 86 10.78 18.72 -8.81
C TRP A 86 10.59 19.08 -10.30
N PRO A 87 11.12 18.29 -11.26
CA PRO A 87 10.93 18.54 -12.69
C PRO A 87 9.81 17.68 -13.31
N GLN A 88 9.26 16.71 -12.55
CA GLN A 88 8.32 15.72 -13.06
C GLN A 88 6.89 16.27 -13.09
N PRO A 89 6.01 15.79 -13.99
CA PRO A 89 4.59 16.11 -13.91
C PRO A 89 4.00 15.56 -12.60
N LYS A 90 3.06 16.30 -12.00
CA LYS A 90 2.29 15.78 -10.85
C LYS A 90 1.43 14.61 -11.36
N PRO A 91 1.19 13.56 -10.54
CA PRO A 91 0.26 12.50 -10.91
C PRO A 91 -1.10 13.09 -11.33
N ALA A 92 -1.50 12.77 -12.57
CA ALA A 92 -2.74 13.27 -13.17
C ALA A 92 -3.97 12.60 -12.55
N LEU A 93 -3.85 11.32 -12.20
CA LEU A 93 -4.85 10.52 -11.50
C LEU A 93 -4.45 10.40 -10.03
N ARG A 94 -5.43 10.61 -9.14
CA ARG A 94 -5.23 10.54 -7.68
C ARG A 94 -6.42 9.84 -7.04
N SER A 95 -6.12 8.93 -6.12
CA SER A 95 -7.13 8.39 -5.21
C SER A 95 -7.22 9.25 -3.94
N PRO A 96 -8.43 9.51 -3.38
CA PRO A 96 -8.58 10.18 -2.08
C PRO A 96 -7.89 9.46 -0.92
N SER A 97 -7.65 8.14 -1.04
CA SER A 97 -6.97 7.35 -0.02
C SER A 97 -5.46 7.24 -0.21
N GLN A 98 -4.92 7.77 -1.32
CA GLN A 98 -3.50 7.68 -1.63
C GLN A 98 -2.69 8.73 -0.87
N LEU A 99 -1.64 8.28 -0.19
CA LEU A 99 -0.73 9.15 0.56
C LEU A 99 0.39 9.70 -0.33
N TYR A 100 0.77 10.96 -0.10
CA TYR A 100 1.84 11.65 -0.82
C TYR A 100 2.92 12.04 0.19
N VAL A 101 4.08 11.39 0.12
CA VAL A 101 5.14 11.50 1.13
C VAL A 101 6.36 12.17 0.53
N ALA A 102 6.84 13.24 1.15
CA ALA A 102 8.12 13.86 0.81
C ALA A 102 9.22 13.28 1.72
N ALA A 103 10.23 12.63 1.13
CA ALA A 103 11.41 12.11 1.83
C ALA A 103 12.61 13.04 1.59
N ILE A 104 13.27 13.45 2.67
CA ILE A 104 14.43 14.35 2.68
C ILE A 104 15.66 13.55 3.12
#